data_AF-A0A2N3KEQ3-F1
#
_entry.id   AF-A0A2N3KEQ3-F1
#
_cell.length_a   1.000
_cell.length_b   1.000
_cell.length_c   1.000
_cell.angle_alpha   90.00
_cell.angle_beta   90.00
_cell.angle_gamma   90.00
#
_symmetry.space_group_name_H-M   'P 1'
#
loop_
_entity.id
_entity.type
_entity.pdbx_description
1 polymer ?
#
loop_
_entity_poly.entity_id
_entity_poly.type
_entity_poly.pdbx_seq_one_letter_code
_entity_poly.pdbx_strand_id
1 'polypeptide(L)'
;MSSRLQQARAALLRAERQWQGSAACVHGGRPALITRAFGDIDLTTYFSAGGLMPTGLHEIMTEHHDSAASVLAWHIASLTADMKTSHGKTAPSQNNMAWAANSTNGANPKPATILWVQQRKALDQGQVYAPALFASSHMEASAARHTHHPDLVMMNIDQQQTALWTCEEAAKSGQVGNIILETTDYDLTTARRLQLACEAGSCRLIVLRHHRAGQKITPSPAWSRWHITAHGIYRKLSLIGGRGVRPASWKVYIDEATLLVSVAAPLENGLPPQSQSTSRMRYPVHA
;
A
#
# COMPACT_ATOMS: atom_id res chain seq x y z
N MET A 1 -24.84 -8.77 22.71
CA MET A 1 -23.97 -8.37 21.58
C MET A 1 -22.65 -7.68 21.99
N SER A 2 -22.52 -7.04 23.17
CA SER A 2 -21.27 -6.35 23.57
C SER A 2 -20.08 -7.27 23.87
N SER A 3 -20.32 -8.49 24.35
CA SER A 3 -19.27 -9.47 24.72
C SER A 3 -18.40 -9.91 23.53
N ARG A 4 -18.98 -10.19 22.36
CA ARG A 4 -18.21 -10.54 21.14
C ARG A 4 -17.34 -9.38 20.64
N LEU A 5 -17.83 -8.15 20.78
CA LEU A 5 -17.12 -6.95 20.37
C LEU A 5 -15.94 -6.65 21.31
N GLN A 6 -16.12 -6.88 22.61
CA GLN A 6 -15.03 -6.82 23.60
C GLN A 6 -13.99 -7.93 23.40
N GLN A 7 -14.41 -9.16 23.07
CA GLN A 7 -13.51 -10.25 22.74
C GLN A 7 -12.70 -9.97 21.45
N ALA A 8 -13.34 -9.44 20.42
CA ALA A 8 -12.67 -9.02 19.19
C ALA A 8 -11.64 -7.90 19.45
N ARG A 9 -11.98 -6.92 20.31
CA ARG A 9 -11.04 -5.87 20.74
C ARG A 9 -9.85 -6.42 21.53
N ALA A 10 -10.10 -7.33 22.46
CA ALA A 10 -9.03 -7.97 23.24
C ALA A 10 -8.12 -8.82 22.34
N ALA A 11 -8.67 -9.49 21.32
CA ALA A 11 -7.91 -10.23 20.33
C ALA A 11 -7.06 -9.31 19.45
N LEU A 12 -7.61 -8.18 18.98
CA LEU A 12 -6.87 -7.16 18.21
C LEU A 12 -5.71 -6.57 19.02
N LEU A 13 -5.94 -6.19 20.28
CA LEU A 13 -4.89 -5.63 21.15
C LEU A 13 -3.78 -6.65 21.48
N ARG A 14 -4.13 -7.94 21.61
CA ARG A 14 -3.12 -9.01 21.79
C ARG A 14 -2.30 -9.23 20.52
N ALA A 15 -2.96 -9.25 19.36
CA ALA A 15 -2.27 -9.32 18.08
C ALA A 15 -1.34 -8.11 17.88
N GLU A 16 -1.80 -6.90 18.21
CA GLU A 16 -1.00 -5.68 18.12
C GLU A 16 0.27 -5.74 18.99
N ARG A 17 0.17 -6.18 20.25
CA ARG A 17 1.34 -6.36 21.13
C ARG A 17 2.29 -7.44 20.64
N GLN A 18 1.76 -8.55 20.13
CA GLN A 18 2.57 -9.65 19.57
C GLN A 18 3.33 -9.20 18.30
N TRP A 19 2.75 -8.27 17.53
CA TRP A 19 3.33 -7.75 16.29
C TRP A 19 4.28 -6.57 16.50
N GLN A 20 4.10 -5.73 17.53
CA GLN A 20 5.06 -4.68 17.87
C GLN A 20 6.47 -5.24 18.14
N GLY A 21 6.59 -6.51 18.58
CA GLY A 21 7.86 -7.24 18.66
C GLY A 21 8.45 -7.69 17.32
N SER A 22 7.65 -7.76 16.24
CA SER A 22 8.07 -8.17 14.88
C SER A 22 8.43 -6.99 13.97
N ALA A 23 8.30 -5.74 14.41
CA ALA A 23 8.83 -4.58 13.67
C ALA A 23 10.38 -4.61 13.54
N ALA A 24 11.05 -5.49 14.30
CA ALA A 24 12.47 -5.80 14.16
C ALA A 24 12.82 -6.58 12.87
N CYS A 25 11.83 -7.10 12.14
CA CYS A 25 12.03 -7.90 10.93
C CYS A 25 12.08 -7.08 9.62
N VAL A 26 11.98 -5.74 9.70
CA VAL A 26 11.97 -4.88 8.51
C VAL A 26 13.40 -4.69 8.01
N HIS A 27 13.71 -5.14 6.79
CA HIS A 27 14.95 -4.73 6.12
C HIS A 27 14.96 -3.20 5.97
N GLY A 28 15.90 -2.53 6.64
CA GLY A 28 15.98 -1.06 6.69
C GLY A 28 15.29 -0.40 7.90
N GLY A 29 14.63 -1.19 8.77
CA GLY A 29 14.03 -0.71 10.02
C GLY A 29 12.87 0.28 9.84
N ARG A 30 12.48 0.93 10.94
CA ARG A 30 11.43 1.98 10.96
C ARG A 30 11.61 3.12 9.93
N PRO A 31 12.84 3.58 9.61
CA PRO A 31 13.03 4.63 8.60
C PRO A 31 12.63 4.22 7.18
N ALA A 32 12.53 2.92 6.89
CA ALA A 32 12.11 2.43 5.58
C ALA A 32 10.58 2.38 5.41
N LEU A 33 9.81 2.67 6.46
CA LEU A 33 8.36 2.63 6.42
C LEU A 33 7.79 3.87 5.71
N ILE A 34 6.77 3.63 4.89
CA ILE A 34 6.01 4.71 4.25
C ILE A 34 4.95 5.17 5.26
N THR A 35 5.22 6.29 5.90
CA THR A 35 4.36 6.85 6.96
C THR A 35 3.30 7.80 6.41
N ARG A 36 3.47 8.30 5.19
CA ARG A 36 2.49 9.18 4.53
C ARG A 36 2.19 8.72 3.11
N ALA A 37 0.92 8.81 2.70
CA ALA A 37 0.48 8.50 1.34
C ALA A 37 -0.81 9.24 0.98
N PHE A 38 -1.19 9.18 -0.30
CA PHE A 38 -2.47 9.67 -0.83
C PHE A 38 -2.73 11.16 -0.54
N GLY A 39 -1.75 12.00 -0.88
CA GLY A 39 -1.73 13.43 -0.57
C GLY A 39 -0.97 13.72 0.71
N ASP A 40 -1.46 13.26 1.87
CA ASP A 40 -0.79 13.49 3.16
C ASP A 40 -1.35 12.68 4.35
N ILE A 41 -2.03 11.56 4.07
CA ILE A 41 -2.60 10.69 5.12
C ILE A 41 -1.47 10.16 5.99
N ASP A 42 -1.56 10.35 7.31
CA ASP A 42 -0.70 9.67 8.26
C ASP A 42 -1.11 8.19 8.41
N LEU A 43 -0.30 7.30 7.85
CA LEU A 43 -0.48 5.86 7.87
C LEU A 43 -0.06 5.22 9.21
N THR A 44 0.67 5.94 10.07
CA THR A 44 1.19 5.38 11.34
C THR A 44 0.09 4.85 12.25
N THR A 45 -1.10 5.45 12.19
CA THR A 45 -2.26 5.10 13.01
C THR A 45 -3.05 3.89 12.48
N TYR A 46 -2.77 3.46 11.25
CA TYR A 46 -3.48 2.38 10.57
C TYR A 46 -2.65 1.09 10.43
N PHE A 47 -1.34 1.18 10.66
CA PHE A 47 -0.41 0.07 10.56
C PHE A 47 0.33 -0.09 11.90
N SER A 48 0.25 -1.28 12.51
CA SER A 48 0.95 -1.55 13.78
C SER A 48 2.47 -1.46 13.66
N ALA A 49 3.01 -1.66 12.45
CA ALA A 49 4.42 -1.43 12.14
C ALA A 49 4.82 0.06 12.19
N GLY A 50 3.84 0.96 12.09
CA GLY A 50 4.04 2.41 12.01
C GLY A 50 4.00 2.96 10.58
N GLY A 51 3.67 2.16 9.58
CA GLY A 51 3.50 2.61 8.20
C GLY A 51 3.28 1.47 7.22
N LEU A 52 3.08 1.82 5.95
CA LEU A 52 3.02 0.86 4.86
C LEU A 52 4.42 0.27 4.64
N MET A 53 4.47 -1.05 4.51
CA MET A 53 5.72 -1.78 4.29
C MET A 53 6.29 -1.48 2.91
N PRO A 54 7.61 -1.22 2.79
CA PRO A 54 8.23 -0.93 1.51
C PRO A 54 8.45 -2.20 0.68
N THR A 55 8.42 -3.38 1.30
CA THR A 55 8.67 -4.70 0.69
C THR A 55 7.58 -5.69 1.10
N GLY A 56 7.35 -6.69 0.27
CA GLY A 56 6.31 -7.70 0.48
C GLY A 56 5.09 -7.52 -0.41
N LEU A 57 4.05 -8.31 -0.13
CA LEU A 57 2.81 -8.36 -0.89
C LEU A 57 1.81 -7.31 -0.39
N HIS A 58 1.20 -6.61 -1.33
CA HIS A 58 0.06 -5.72 -1.14
C HIS A 58 -1.02 -6.11 -2.14
N GLU A 59 -2.28 -6.06 -1.73
CA GLU A 59 -3.42 -6.39 -2.59
C GLU A 59 -4.29 -5.16 -2.81
N ILE A 60 -4.76 -4.98 -4.04
CA ILE A 60 -5.80 -4.02 -4.40
C ILE A 60 -6.94 -4.81 -5.03
N MET A 61 -8.11 -4.66 -4.44
CA MET A 61 -9.36 -5.27 -4.87
C MET A 61 -10.20 -4.21 -5.59
N THR A 62 -10.81 -4.58 -6.71
CA THR A 62 -11.74 -3.71 -7.45
C THR A 62 -12.98 -4.48 -7.92
N GLU A 63 -14.15 -3.86 -7.75
CA GLU A 63 -15.45 -4.38 -8.21
C GLU A 63 -15.74 -4.03 -9.68
N HIS A 64 -15.01 -3.08 -10.27
CA HIS A 64 -15.35 -2.50 -11.57
C HIS A 64 -14.16 -2.44 -12.52
N HIS A 65 -14.47 -2.39 -13.81
CA HIS A 65 -13.55 -2.09 -14.90
C HIS A 65 -13.32 -0.57 -14.93
N ASP A 66 -12.59 -0.01 -13.97
CA ASP A 66 -12.20 1.39 -14.01
C ASP A 66 -10.70 1.58 -13.74
N SER A 67 -10.21 2.73 -14.22
CA SER A 67 -8.84 3.26 -14.11
C SER A 67 -8.26 3.25 -12.71
N ALA A 68 -9.10 3.33 -11.69
CA ALA A 68 -8.70 3.73 -10.36
C ALA A 68 -7.81 2.69 -9.69
N ALA A 69 -8.04 1.40 -9.97
CA ALA A 69 -7.21 0.32 -9.45
C ALA A 69 -5.78 0.39 -9.99
N SER A 70 -5.63 0.62 -11.30
CA SER A 70 -4.34 0.79 -11.97
C SER A 70 -3.61 2.03 -11.47
N VAL A 71 -4.30 3.17 -11.36
CA VAL A 71 -3.72 4.41 -10.84
C VAL A 71 -3.27 4.23 -9.38
N LEU A 72 -4.08 3.56 -8.55
CA LEU A 72 -3.72 3.27 -7.17
C LEU A 72 -2.50 2.35 -7.07
N ALA A 73 -2.41 1.31 -7.90
CA ALA A 73 -1.24 0.43 -7.96
C ALA A 73 0.03 1.21 -8.33
N TRP A 74 -0.05 2.03 -9.37
CA TRP A 74 1.04 2.90 -9.78
C TRP A 74 1.48 3.85 -8.67
N HIS A 75 0.52 4.52 -8.02
CA HIS A 75 0.78 5.41 -6.90
C HIS A 75 1.51 4.68 -5.77
N ILE A 76 0.99 3.52 -5.34
CA ILE A 76 1.61 2.71 -4.27
C ILE A 76 3.00 2.19 -4.67
N ALA A 77 3.22 1.80 -5.92
CA ALA A 77 4.54 1.40 -6.42
C ALA A 77 5.56 2.55 -6.38
N SER A 78 5.07 3.78 -6.60
CA SER A 78 5.89 5.00 -6.62
C SER A 78 6.18 5.57 -5.23
N LEU A 79 5.54 5.07 -4.17
CA LEU A 79 5.78 5.53 -2.81
C LEU A 79 7.19 5.18 -2.33
N THR A 80 7.90 6.19 -1.84
CA THR A 80 9.18 6.06 -1.14
C THR A 80 9.01 6.43 0.33
N ALA A 81 9.88 5.90 1.20
CA ALA A 81 9.87 6.29 2.61
C ALA A 81 10.27 7.77 2.77
N ASP A 82 9.56 8.50 3.62
CA ASP A 82 9.91 9.86 4.00
C ASP A 82 11.20 9.83 4.84
N MET A 83 12.34 10.16 4.24
CA MET A 83 13.57 10.43 4.99
C MET A 83 13.46 11.77 5.70
N LYS A 84 12.68 11.85 6.78
CA LYS A 84 12.79 12.97 7.72
C LYS A 84 14.14 12.84 8.44
N THR A 85 15.06 13.69 8.04
CA THR A 85 16.33 13.98 8.73
C THR A 85 16.04 14.22 10.20
N SER A 86 16.36 13.25 11.05
CA SER A 86 16.68 13.56 12.43
C SER A 86 17.95 14.41 12.39
N HIS A 87 17.87 15.67 12.83
CA HIS A 87 18.83 16.40 13.67
C HIS A 87 18.44 17.88 13.69
N GLY A 88 18.44 18.45 14.89
CA GLY A 88 17.97 19.81 15.17
C GLY A 88 18.79 20.92 14.51
N LYS A 89 18.14 22.09 14.42
CA LYS A 89 18.71 23.44 14.28
C LYS A 89 20.14 23.52 13.73
N THR A 90 20.26 23.70 12.42
CA THR A 90 20.94 24.82 11.74
C THR A 90 20.66 24.68 10.25
N ALA A 91 20.21 25.75 9.58
CA ALA A 91 20.31 25.84 8.13
C ALA A 91 21.81 25.82 7.76
N PRO A 92 22.19 25.17 6.65
CA PRO A 92 22.50 26.00 5.49
C PRO A 92 22.17 25.38 4.11
N SER A 93 22.03 26.33 3.17
CA SER A 93 22.38 26.34 1.74
C SER A 93 21.99 25.18 0.81
N GLN A 94 21.35 25.60 -0.28
CA GLN A 94 21.34 25.00 -1.62
C GLN A 94 22.67 24.28 -1.94
N ASN A 95 22.55 23.15 -2.64
CA ASN A 95 23.60 22.19 -3.05
C ASN A 95 23.82 21.04 -2.07
N ASN A 96 22.97 20.01 -2.16
CA ASN A 96 23.39 18.61 -1.97
C ASN A 96 22.44 17.69 -2.76
N MET A 97 22.64 17.68 -4.08
CA MET A 97 22.25 16.57 -4.94
C MET A 97 23.27 15.44 -4.73
N ALA A 98 22.93 14.47 -3.88
CA ALA A 98 23.59 13.17 -3.80
C ALA A 98 22.55 12.15 -3.32
N TRP A 99 21.79 11.59 -4.27
CA TRP A 99 20.82 10.55 -4.01
C TRP A 99 21.55 9.21 -3.76
N ALA A 100 21.26 8.60 -2.60
CA ALA A 100 21.53 7.20 -2.24
C ALA A 100 22.98 6.68 -2.19
N ALA A 101 23.82 7.23 -1.31
CA ALA A 101 25.15 6.66 -1.00
C ALA A 101 25.40 6.25 0.47
N ASN A 102 24.39 6.28 1.36
CA ASN A 102 24.56 5.84 2.76
C ASN A 102 23.60 4.70 3.15
N SER A 103 23.59 3.63 2.35
CA SER A 103 23.28 2.30 2.88
C SER A 103 24.61 1.70 3.37
N THR A 104 24.76 1.54 4.67
CA THR A 104 25.95 0.90 5.30
C THR A 104 26.06 -0.60 5.03
N ASN A 105 25.33 -1.13 4.05
CA ASN A 105 25.64 -2.38 3.37
C ASN A 105 25.60 -2.08 1.86
N GLY A 106 26.70 -2.37 1.16
CA GLY A 106 27.01 -1.95 -0.23
C GLY A 106 26.10 -2.51 -1.33
N ALA A 107 24.78 -2.35 -1.19
CA ALA A 107 23.82 -2.54 -2.25
C ALA A 107 23.61 -1.19 -2.96
N ASN A 108 24.00 -1.15 -4.24
CA ASN A 108 23.72 -0.07 -5.18
C ASN A 108 22.22 0.31 -5.09
N PRO A 109 21.82 1.59 -5.07
CA PRO A 109 20.41 1.96 -5.17
C PRO A 109 19.81 1.31 -6.41
N LYS A 110 18.87 0.37 -6.20
CA LYS A 110 18.21 -0.32 -7.31
C LYS A 110 17.51 0.74 -8.16
N PRO A 111 17.60 0.66 -9.50
CA PRO A 111 16.82 1.54 -10.36
C PRO A 111 15.35 1.41 -9.99
N ALA A 112 14.60 2.50 -10.11
CA ALA A 112 13.16 2.53 -9.85
C ALA A 112 12.41 1.79 -10.97
N THR A 113 12.78 0.55 -11.28
CA THR A 113 12.12 -0.24 -12.30
C THR A 113 10.85 -0.86 -11.72
N ILE A 114 9.73 -0.61 -12.40
CA ILE A 114 8.45 -1.27 -12.15
C ILE A 114 8.28 -2.35 -13.22
N LEU A 115 8.12 -3.60 -12.80
CA LEU A 115 7.69 -4.69 -13.68
C LEU A 115 6.17 -4.82 -13.60
N TRP A 116 5.48 -4.55 -14.71
CA TRP A 116 4.04 -4.73 -14.80
C TRP A 116 3.71 -6.01 -15.56
N VAL A 117 3.18 -6.99 -14.85
CA VAL A 117 2.76 -8.29 -15.39
C VAL A 117 1.25 -8.32 -15.54
N GLN A 118 0.78 -8.43 -16.78
CA GLN A 118 -0.65 -8.55 -17.08
C GLN A 118 -0.99 -9.99 -17.46
N GLN A 119 -1.84 -10.62 -16.67
CA GLN A 119 -2.41 -11.91 -17.02
C GLN A 119 -3.59 -11.72 -17.97
N ARG A 120 -3.59 -12.35 -19.16
CA ARG A 120 -4.54 -12.09 -20.25
C ARG A 120 -6.03 -12.19 -19.85
N LYS A 121 -6.39 -13.08 -18.92
CA LYS A 121 -7.79 -13.21 -18.44
C LYS A 121 -8.16 -12.25 -17.31
N ALA A 122 -7.17 -11.54 -16.78
CA ALA A 122 -7.33 -10.45 -15.83
C ALA A 122 -7.18 -9.08 -16.51
N LEU A 123 -6.96 -9.04 -17.83
CA LEU A 123 -7.03 -7.82 -18.62
C LEU A 123 -8.33 -7.08 -18.33
N ASP A 124 -8.24 -5.76 -18.33
CA ASP A 124 -9.35 -4.84 -18.07
C ASP A 124 -9.81 -4.77 -16.61
N GLN A 125 -9.04 -5.29 -15.64
CA GLN A 125 -9.18 -4.93 -14.21
C GLN A 125 -8.70 -3.48 -13.91
N GLY A 126 -8.83 -2.60 -14.90
CA GLY A 126 -8.19 -1.29 -14.88
C GLY A 126 -8.63 -0.33 -15.96
N GLN A 127 -9.05 -0.74 -17.17
CA GLN A 127 -9.38 0.12 -18.35
C GLN A 127 -8.32 1.17 -18.78
N VAL A 128 -7.42 1.61 -17.91
CA VAL A 128 -6.20 2.33 -18.20
C VAL A 128 -5.18 1.31 -18.59
N TYR A 129 -4.97 1.27 -19.90
CA TYR A 129 -3.82 0.61 -20.49
C TYR A 129 -2.56 1.20 -19.83
N ALA A 130 -1.72 0.37 -19.22
CA ALA A 130 -0.52 0.85 -18.54
C ALA A 130 0.33 1.79 -19.44
N PRO A 131 0.39 1.63 -20.77
CA PRO A 131 1.00 2.61 -21.67
C PRO A 131 0.33 4.00 -21.76
N ALA A 132 -0.96 4.15 -21.44
CA ALA A 132 -1.59 5.46 -21.30
C ALA A 132 -1.03 6.25 -20.10
N LEU A 133 -0.51 5.55 -19.08
CA LEU A 133 0.23 6.14 -17.96
C LEU A 133 1.55 6.82 -18.41
N PHE A 134 2.05 6.52 -19.61
CA PHE A 134 3.29 7.08 -20.20
C PHE A 134 3.04 8.29 -21.07
N ALA A 135 1.82 8.45 -21.60
CA ALA A 135 1.52 9.52 -22.54
C ALA A 135 1.58 10.91 -21.88
N SER A 136 1.23 11.00 -20.59
CA SER A 136 1.28 12.25 -19.82
C SER A 136 2.67 12.57 -19.27
N SER A 137 3.49 11.56 -18.96
CA SER A 137 4.84 11.78 -18.39
C SER A 137 5.84 12.35 -19.40
N HIS A 138 5.68 12.06 -20.70
CA HIS A 138 6.55 12.64 -21.74
C HIS A 138 6.13 14.05 -22.21
N MET A 139 4.87 14.45 -22.07
CA MET A 139 4.41 15.76 -22.57
C MET A 139 4.69 16.94 -21.63
N GLU A 140 4.76 16.72 -20.31
CA GLU A 140 5.07 17.79 -19.34
C GLU A 140 6.53 17.80 -18.84
N ALA A 141 7.28 16.69 -19.02
CA ALA A 141 8.67 16.57 -18.58
C ALA A 141 9.67 17.50 -19.31
N SER A 142 9.24 18.23 -20.34
CA SER A 142 10.10 19.20 -21.02
C SER A 142 10.16 20.58 -20.34
N ALA A 143 9.32 20.89 -19.33
CA ALA A 143 9.27 22.27 -18.80
C ALA A 143 9.36 22.44 -17.28
N ALA A 144 9.11 21.41 -16.45
CA ALA A 144 9.11 21.62 -15.00
C ALA A 144 9.65 20.41 -14.21
N ARG A 145 10.91 20.55 -13.78
CA ARG A 145 11.57 19.79 -12.69
C ARG A 145 11.89 18.32 -12.98
N HIS A 146 13.10 17.95 -12.57
CA HIS A 146 13.70 16.62 -12.68
C HIS A 146 12.99 15.58 -11.79
N THR A 147 11.77 15.19 -12.13
CA THR A 147 11.13 13.99 -11.56
C THR A 147 11.59 12.78 -12.36
N HIS A 148 12.51 12.00 -11.79
CA HIS A 148 12.86 10.68 -12.33
C HIS A 148 11.60 9.80 -12.29
N HIS A 149 11.00 9.55 -13.46
CA HIS A 149 9.94 8.56 -13.58
C HIS A 149 10.55 7.15 -13.48
N PRO A 150 9.85 6.20 -12.85
CA PRO A 150 10.30 4.81 -12.80
C PRO A 150 10.33 4.21 -14.20
N ASP A 151 11.39 3.44 -14.51
CA ASP A 151 11.46 2.65 -15.74
C ASP A 151 10.38 1.56 -15.68
N LEU A 152 9.51 1.47 -16.68
CA LEU A 152 8.53 0.39 -16.76
C LEU A 152 8.96 -0.69 -17.74
N VAL A 153 8.92 -1.93 -17.26
CA VAL A 153 8.96 -3.12 -18.09
C VAL A 153 7.59 -3.77 -18.03
N MET A 154 6.98 -4.03 -19.18
CA MET A 154 5.65 -4.62 -19.25
C MET A 154 5.68 -6.01 -19.89
N MET A 155 4.92 -6.94 -19.33
CA MET A 155 4.80 -8.30 -19.84
C MET A 155 3.35 -8.77 -19.85
N ASN A 156 2.89 -9.24 -21.01
CA ASN A 156 1.58 -9.84 -21.17
C ASN A 156 1.71 -11.36 -21.20
N ILE A 157 1.01 -12.05 -20.30
CA ILE A 157 1.13 -13.50 -20.10
C ILE A 157 -0.26 -14.14 -20.13
N ASP A 158 -0.42 -15.18 -20.93
CA ASP A 158 -1.73 -15.83 -21.09
C ASP A 158 -2.13 -16.66 -19.86
N GLN A 159 -1.19 -17.45 -19.35
CA GLN A 159 -1.41 -18.42 -18.29
C GLN A 159 -1.15 -17.81 -16.91
N GLN A 160 -2.12 -17.96 -16.01
CA GLN A 160 -2.02 -17.43 -14.65
C GLN A 160 -0.81 -17.99 -13.89
N GLN A 161 -0.56 -19.29 -14.00
CA GLN A 161 0.58 -19.94 -13.35
C GLN A 161 1.91 -19.35 -13.81
N THR A 162 2.05 -19.05 -15.10
CA THR A 162 3.24 -18.41 -15.67
C THR A 162 3.40 -16.98 -15.16
N ALA A 163 2.30 -16.23 -15.01
CA ALA A 163 2.34 -14.87 -14.45
C ALA A 163 2.79 -14.88 -12.99
N LEU A 164 2.20 -15.76 -12.18
CA LEU A 164 2.56 -15.93 -10.76
C LEU A 164 4.03 -16.36 -10.60
N TRP A 165 4.48 -17.33 -11.40
CA TRP A 165 5.87 -17.79 -11.40
C TRP A 165 6.84 -16.69 -11.83
N THR A 166 6.51 -15.92 -12.87
CA THR A 166 7.32 -14.78 -13.34
C THR A 166 7.51 -13.74 -12.24
N CYS A 167 6.42 -13.38 -11.55
CA CYS A 167 6.51 -12.45 -10.41
C CYS A 167 7.32 -13.03 -9.25
N GLU A 168 7.21 -14.32 -8.98
CA GLU A 168 8.01 -14.99 -7.93
C GLU A 168 9.51 -14.93 -8.23
N GLU A 169 9.92 -15.25 -9.45
CA GLU A 169 11.33 -15.23 -9.86
C GLU A 169 11.88 -13.79 -9.99
N ALA A 170 11.09 -12.86 -10.53
CA ALA A 170 11.44 -11.45 -10.56
C ALA A 170 11.63 -10.89 -9.14
N ALA A 171 10.74 -11.23 -8.21
CA ALA A 171 10.86 -10.81 -6.82
C ALA A 171 12.11 -11.42 -6.16
N LYS A 172 12.36 -12.73 -6.32
CA LYS A 172 13.56 -13.42 -5.78
C LYS A 172 14.87 -12.88 -6.32
N SER A 173 14.90 -12.42 -7.56
CA SER A 173 16.13 -11.95 -8.22
C SER A 173 16.83 -10.80 -7.49
N GLY A 174 16.07 -10.04 -6.70
CA GLY A 174 16.55 -8.82 -6.08
C GLY A 174 16.83 -7.69 -7.07
N GLN A 175 16.60 -7.85 -8.37
CA GLN A 175 16.85 -6.81 -9.38
C GLN A 175 15.65 -5.89 -9.58
N VAL A 176 14.43 -6.36 -9.29
CA VAL A 176 13.19 -5.59 -9.46
C VAL A 176 12.73 -5.05 -8.11
N GLY A 177 12.64 -3.72 -8.00
CA GLY A 177 12.19 -3.06 -6.78
C GLY A 177 10.68 -3.13 -6.56
N ASN A 178 9.91 -3.01 -7.65
CA ASN A 178 8.45 -2.99 -7.61
C ASN A 178 7.86 -3.87 -8.73
N ILE A 179 6.84 -4.65 -8.40
CA ILE A 179 6.08 -5.46 -9.35
C ILE A 179 4.60 -5.10 -9.20
N ILE A 180 3.92 -4.84 -10.30
CA ILE A 180 2.47 -4.78 -10.38
C ILE A 180 2.01 -6.04 -11.12
N LEU A 181 1.12 -6.81 -10.50
CA LEU A 181 0.56 -8.03 -11.09
C LEU A 181 -0.95 -7.89 -11.22
N GLU A 182 -1.45 -7.92 -12.45
CA GLU A 182 -2.87 -8.16 -12.72
C GLU A 182 -3.10 -9.66 -12.87
N THR A 183 -3.96 -10.23 -12.02
CA THR A 183 -4.24 -11.66 -12.05
C THR A 183 -5.66 -11.94 -11.57
N THR A 184 -6.16 -13.12 -11.93
CA THR A 184 -7.36 -13.68 -11.31
C THR A 184 -7.04 -14.17 -9.89
N ASP A 185 -8.00 -14.79 -9.22
CA ASP A 185 -7.81 -15.29 -7.86
C ASP A 185 -6.68 -16.33 -7.75
N TYR A 186 -5.92 -16.28 -6.65
CA TYR A 186 -4.93 -17.29 -6.25
C TYR A 186 -5.15 -17.71 -4.79
N ASP A 187 -4.62 -18.88 -4.44
CA ASP A 187 -4.77 -19.49 -3.13
C ASP A 187 -3.76 -18.94 -2.09
N LEU A 188 -3.98 -19.30 -0.82
CA LEU A 188 -3.15 -18.83 0.29
C LEU A 188 -1.69 -19.31 0.18
N THR A 189 -1.47 -20.49 -0.40
CA THR A 189 -0.14 -21.07 -0.64
C THR A 189 0.65 -20.21 -1.60
N THR A 190 0.05 -19.85 -2.73
CA THR A 190 0.62 -18.95 -3.73
C THR A 190 0.89 -17.59 -3.13
N ALA A 191 -0.07 -17.04 -2.38
CA ALA A 191 0.10 -15.76 -1.70
C ALA A 191 1.30 -15.77 -0.75
N ARG A 192 1.50 -16.86 0.00
CA ARG A 192 2.63 -16.99 0.93
C ARG A 192 3.96 -17.13 0.20
N ARG A 193 4.01 -17.88 -0.90
CA ARG A 193 5.20 -17.99 -1.76
C ARG A 193 5.62 -16.64 -2.32
N LEU A 194 4.66 -15.87 -2.85
CA LEU A 194 4.90 -14.52 -3.36
C LEU A 194 5.40 -13.58 -2.25
N GLN A 195 4.78 -13.59 -1.07
CA GLN A 195 5.25 -12.82 0.07
C GLN A 195 6.70 -13.16 0.44
N LEU A 196 7.05 -14.44 0.50
CA LEU A 196 8.42 -14.89 0.82
C LEU A 196 9.44 -14.48 -0.25
N ALA A 197 9.07 -14.58 -1.53
CA ALA A 197 9.91 -14.13 -2.63
C ALA A 197 10.20 -12.62 -2.55
N CYS A 198 9.17 -11.83 -2.25
CA CYS A 198 9.28 -10.38 -2.05
C CYS A 198 10.16 -10.03 -0.84
N GLU A 199 9.97 -10.73 0.27
CA GLU A 199 10.80 -10.58 1.49
C GLU A 199 12.27 -10.92 1.18
N ALA A 200 12.54 -12.00 0.44
CA ALA A 200 13.90 -12.45 0.11
C ALA A 200 14.64 -11.48 -0.83
N GLY A 201 13.97 -10.97 -1.87
CA GLY A 201 14.60 -10.05 -2.82
C GLY A 201 14.46 -8.56 -2.48
N SER A 202 13.86 -8.21 -1.34
CA SER A 202 13.49 -6.83 -1.00
C SER A 202 12.72 -6.14 -2.14
N CYS A 203 11.64 -6.80 -2.57
CA CYS A 203 10.75 -6.36 -3.64
C CYS A 203 9.38 -6.00 -3.06
N ARG A 204 8.70 -4.99 -3.62
CA ARG A 204 7.28 -4.70 -3.37
C ARG A 204 6.44 -5.30 -4.48
N LEU A 205 5.50 -6.16 -4.14
CA LEU A 205 4.54 -6.71 -5.09
C LEU A 205 3.14 -6.17 -4.78
N ILE A 206 2.53 -5.54 -5.77
CA ILE A 206 1.16 -5.03 -5.71
C ILE A 206 0.32 -5.88 -6.65
N VAL A 207 -0.65 -6.60 -6.10
CA VAL A 207 -1.52 -7.47 -6.88
C VAL A 207 -2.89 -6.82 -7.04
N LEU A 208 -3.25 -6.57 -8.29
CA LEU A 208 -4.58 -6.17 -8.71
C LEU A 208 -5.45 -7.42 -8.87
N ARG A 209 -6.59 -7.43 -8.18
CA ARG A 209 -7.56 -8.52 -8.24
C ARG A 209 -8.96 -7.95 -8.41
N HIS A 210 -9.73 -8.59 -9.27
CA HIS A 210 -11.16 -8.39 -9.30
C HIS A 210 -11.80 -8.99 -8.05
N HIS A 211 -12.65 -8.22 -7.40
CA HIS A 211 -13.45 -8.64 -6.27
C HIS A 211 -14.91 -8.40 -6.60
N ARG A 212 -15.73 -9.46 -6.68
CA ARG A 212 -17.15 -9.27 -6.94
C ARG A 212 -17.87 -8.85 -5.66
N ALA A 213 -18.84 -7.94 -5.77
CA ALA A 213 -19.69 -7.56 -4.64
C ALA A 213 -20.29 -8.82 -3.98
N GLY A 214 -20.10 -8.96 -2.66
CA GLY A 214 -20.56 -10.12 -1.89
C GLY A 214 -19.64 -11.35 -1.93
N GLN A 215 -18.54 -11.32 -2.70
CA GLN A 215 -17.52 -12.36 -2.65
C GLN A 215 -16.85 -12.35 -1.28
N LYS A 216 -16.61 -13.52 -0.69
CA LYS A 216 -15.87 -13.60 0.57
C LYS A 216 -14.40 -13.26 0.30
N ILE A 217 -13.89 -12.25 0.99
CA ILE A 217 -12.48 -11.90 0.98
C ILE A 217 -11.69 -13.06 1.59
N THR A 218 -10.87 -13.75 0.78
CA THR A 218 -10.04 -14.86 1.24
C THR A 218 -8.94 -14.35 2.19
N PRO A 219 -8.49 -15.16 3.16
CA PRO A 219 -7.29 -14.84 3.93
C PRO A 219 -6.08 -14.63 3.01
N SER A 220 -5.19 -13.71 3.38
CA SER A 220 -3.98 -13.38 2.62
C SER A 220 -2.86 -12.98 3.59
N PRO A 221 -1.59 -13.31 3.29
CA PRO A 221 -0.43 -12.87 4.04
C PRO A 221 -0.01 -11.43 3.71
N ALA A 222 -0.74 -10.73 2.84
CA ALA A 222 -0.40 -9.37 2.43
C ALA A 222 -0.27 -8.39 3.60
N TRP A 223 0.66 -7.45 3.47
CA TRP A 223 0.89 -6.36 4.42
C TRP A 223 -0.26 -5.37 4.43
N SER A 224 -0.80 -5.05 3.26
CA SER A 224 -2.02 -4.26 3.15
C SER A 224 -2.93 -4.80 2.06
N ARG A 225 -4.22 -4.60 2.28
CA ARG A 225 -5.28 -5.00 1.39
C ARG A 225 -6.22 -3.82 1.24
N TRP A 226 -6.33 -3.32 0.04
CA TRP A 226 -7.11 -2.15 -0.31
C TRP A 226 -8.30 -2.58 -1.15
N HIS A 227 -9.40 -1.86 -1.02
CA HIS A 227 -10.56 -1.99 -1.86
C HIS A 227 -10.91 -0.60 -2.40
N ILE A 228 -11.07 -0.49 -3.72
CA ILE A 228 -11.46 0.77 -4.36
C ILE A 228 -12.77 0.58 -5.11
N THR A 229 -13.73 1.46 -4.83
CA THR A 229 -15.05 1.44 -5.47
C THR A 229 -15.51 2.83 -5.90
N ALA A 230 -16.42 2.88 -6.86
CA ALA A 230 -17.05 4.11 -7.31
C ALA A 230 -17.85 4.77 -6.17
N HIS A 231 -17.75 6.10 -6.04
CA HIS A 231 -18.49 6.87 -5.04
C HIS A 231 -18.83 8.29 -5.55
N GLY A 232 -19.78 8.37 -6.50
CA GLY A 232 -20.13 9.62 -7.18
C GLY A 232 -18.95 10.15 -8.00
N ILE A 233 -18.62 11.42 -7.85
CA ILE A 233 -17.42 12.03 -8.48
C ILE A 233 -16.10 11.60 -7.81
N TYR A 234 -16.17 10.91 -6.67
CA TYR A 234 -15.03 10.39 -5.92
C TYR A 234 -14.87 8.89 -6.11
N ARG A 235 -13.77 8.35 -5.61
CA ARG A 235 -13.64 6.94 -5.28
C ARG A 235 -13.64 6.74 -3.77
N LYS A 236 -14.22 5.64 -3.32
CA LYS A 236 -14.06 5.17 -1.94
C LYS A 236 -12.86 4.25 -1.90
N LEU A 237 -11.80 4.69 -1.21
CA LEU A 237 -10.64 3.87 -0.92
C LEU A 237 -10.79 3.30 0.49
N SER A 238 -10.78 1.99 0.64
CA SER A 238 -10.88 1.29 1.92
C SER A 238 -9.66 0.42 2.16
N LEU A 239 -8.96 0.65 3.26
CA LEU A 239 -8.01 -0.30 3.82
C LEU A 239 -8.82 -1.36 4.57
N ILE A 240 -8.95 -2.55 3.97
CA ILE A 240 -9.86 -3.60 4.44
C ILE A 240 -9.15 -4.62 5.34
N GLY A 241 -7.82 -4.64 5.35
CA GLY A 241 -7.04 -5.51 6.23
C GLY A 241 -5.60 -5.68 5.78
N GLY A 242 -4.96 -6.70 6.35
CA GLY A 242 -3.53 -6.98 6.17
C GLY A 242 -2.87 -7.32 7.50
N ARG A 243 -1.60 -7.67 7.45
CA ARG A 243 -0.78 -7.95 8.64
C ARG A 243 -0.63 -6.69 9.50
N GLY A 244 -1.26 -6.69 10.68
CA GLY A 244 -1.16 -5.57 11.63
C GLY A 244 -1.94 -4.31 11.22
N VAL A 245 -2.94 -4.46 10.34
CA VAL A 245 -3.70 -3.34 9.77
C VAL A 245 -4.98 -3.07 10.56
N ARG A 246 -5.25 -1.79 10.82
CA ARG A 246 -6.54 -1.29 11.29
C ARG A 246 -7.38 -0.80 10.10
N PRO A 247 -8.60 -1.32 9.88
CA PRO A 247 -9.42 -0.90 8.76
C PRO A 247 -9.83 0.58 8.80
N ALA A 248 -9.81 1.23 7.64
CA ALA A 248 -10.09 2.66 7.44
C ALA A 248 -10.65 2.91 6.03
N SER A 249 -11.39 4.00 5.83
CA SER A 249 -11.91 4.38 4.52
C SER A 249 -11.79 5.88 4.28
N TRP A 250 -11.63 6.28 3.02
CA TRP A 250 -11.50 7.66 2.59
C TRP A 250 -12.23 7.88 1.28
N LYS A 251 -12.75 9.09 1.07
CA LYS A 251 -13.08 9.60 -0.25
C LYS A 251 -11.78 10.11 -0.86
N VAL A 252 -11.45 9.62 -2.04
CA VAL A 252 -10.26 10.03 -2.78
C VAL A 252 -10.64 10.57 -4.15
N TYR A 253 -9.88 11.55 -4.62
CA TYR A 253 -9.79 11.92 -6.02
C TYR A 253 -8.73 11.06 -6.68
N ILE A 254 -9.05 10.59 -7.89
CA ILE A 254 -8.13 9.93 -8.80
C ILE A 254 -7.94 10.89 -9.96
N ASP A 255 -6.73 11.39 -10.12
CA ASP A 255 -6.34 12.12 -11.31
C ASP A 255 -5.67 11.14 -12.28
N GLU A 256 -6.39 10.78 -13.33
CA GLU A 256 -5.89 9.84 -14.35
C GLU A 256 -4.82 10.45 -15.26
N ALA A 257 -4.72 11.78 -15.32
CA ALA A 257 -3.70 12.45 -16.12
C ALA A 257 -2.35 12.46 -15.37
N THR A 258 -2.38 12.79 -14.08
CA THR A 258 -1.16 12.88 -13.25
C THR A 258 -0.86 11.59 -12.47
N LEU A 259 -1.79 10.63 -12.48
CA LEU A 259 -1.70 9.36 -11.75
C LEU A 259 -1.59 9.51 -10.25
N LEU A 260 -2.10 10.64 -9.74
CA LEU A 260 -2.09 10.95 -8.33
C LEU A 260 -3.40 10.55 -7.67
N VAL A 261 -3.26 10.01 -6.46
CA VAL A 261 -4.38 9.75 -5.55
C VAL A 261 -4.30 10.74 -4.40
N SER A 262 -5.38 11.49 -4.15
CA SER A 262 -5.44 12.44 -3.04
C SER A 262 -6.72 12.29 -2.23
N VAL A 263 -6.64 12.43 -0.91
CA VAL A 263 -7.84 12.39 -0.05
C VAL A 263 -8.64 13.68 -0.19
N ALA A 264 -9.92 13.52 -0.52
CA ALA A 264 -10.91 14.58 -0.44
C ALA A 264 -11.47 14.74 0.98
N ALA A 265 -11.77 13.62 1.65
CA ALA A 265 -12.24 13.59 3.02
C ALA A 265 -12.08 12.18 3.62
N PRO A 266 -11.79 12.04 4.92
CA PRO A 266 -11.96 10.76 5.60
C PRO A 266 -13.43 10.34 5.54
N LEU A 267 -13.67 9.04 5.35
CA LEU A 267 -14.98 8.46 5.61
C LEU A 267 -14.90 7.92 7.03
N GLU A 268 -15.72 8.45 7.93
CA GLU A 268 -15.83 7.84 9.26
C GLU A 268 -16.19 6.36 9.07
N ASN A 269 -15.23 5.49 9.39
CA ASN A 269 -15.54 4.10 9.65
C ASN A 269 -16.32 4.10 10.96
N GLY A 270 -17.64 4.03 10.86
CA GLY A 270 -18.56 4.00 11.99
C GLY A 270 -18.17 2.92 13.01
N LEU A 271 -17.38 3.34 14.00
CA LEU A 271 -17.55 2.95 15.39
C LEU A 271 -17.86 4.27 16.10
N PRO A 272 -18.99 4.37 16.82
CA PRO A 272 -19.38 5.63 17.44
C PRO A 272 -18.26 6.14 18.37
N PRO A 273 -18.10 7.48 18.48
CA PRO A 273 -17.12 8.07 19.37
C PRO A 273 -17.29 7.53 20.79
N GLN A 274 -16.18 7.35 21.50
CA GLN A 274 -16.19 7.06 22.93
C GLN A 274 -17.09 8.08 23.62
N SER A 275 -18.26 7.65 24.09
CA SER A 275 -18.98 8.37 25.13
C SER A 275 -18.06 8.36 26.34
N GLN A 276 -17.35 9.47 26.56
CA GLN A 276 -16.66 9.73 27.81
C GLN A 276 -17.67 9.49 28.92
N SER A 277 -17.45 8.47 29.75
CA SER A 277 -18.22 8.31 30.96
C SER A 277 -17.87 9.50 31.84
N THR A 278 -18.71 10.53 31.82
CA THR A 278 -18.68 11.55 32.86
C THR A 278 -18.97 10.81 34.16
N SER A 279 -17.91 10.60 34.94
CA SER A 279 -18.00 10.15 36.32
C SER A 279 -18.89 11.14 37.06
N ARG A 280 -20.19 10.82 37.20
CA ARG A 280 -21.05 11.52 38.15
C ARG A 280 -20.65 11.01 39.53
N MET A 281 -19.71 11.74 40.13
CA MET A 281 -19.40 11.67 41.54
C MET A 281 -20.70 11.91 42.33
N ARG A 282 -21.30 10.84 42.86
CA ARG A 282 -22.42 10.95 43.81
C ARG A 282 -21.82 11.21 45.19
N TYR A 283 -22.13 12.36 45.76
CA TYR A 283 -21.89 12.60 47.18
C TYR A 283 -22.88 11.77 48.02
N PRO A 284 -22.43 11.17 49.14
CA PRO A 284 -23.33 10.51 50.08
C PRO A 284 -24.11 11.57 50.88
N VAL A 285 -25.43 11.42 50.94
CA VAL A 285 -26.27 12.10 51.93
C VAL A 285 -26.39 11.17 53.12
N HIS A 286 -25.89 11.63 54.27
CA HIS A 286 -26.04 10.97 55.56
C HIS A 286 -27.52 10.96 55.98
N ALA A 287 -27.97 9.81 56.49
CA ALA A 287 -29.12 9.69 57.38
C ALA A 287 -28.59 9.51 58.82
#